data_AF-F4LMS7-F1
#
_entry.id   AF-F4LMS7-F1
#
_cell.length_a   1.000
_cell.length_b   1.000
_cell.length_c   1.000
_cell.angle_alpha   90.00
_cell.angle_beta   90.00
_cell.angle_gamma   90.00
#
_symmetry.space_group_name_H-M   'P 1'
#
loop_
_entity.id
_entity.type
_entity.pdbx_description
1 polymer ?
#
loop_
_entity_poly.entity_id
_entity_poly.type
_entity_poly.pdbx_seq_one_letter_code
_entity_poly.pdbx_strand_id
1 'polypeptide(L)'
;MTETQWNSFACFRSEFKTQCAVWNERFQTALQPLQAAAAAADTPSYPLETAVVYNTALDEVTAQDDIRLIVIGDNPGKDEQRAQNRRYLVGQSGKIADGFFRREPELRIDFRKNVVILNKTPVHTAKTAHLKYVRKHGSPEITQLLLESQLWMARSTARLHQTLCSAAAPGETCALWLVGYAELKGNGIFLPYRDELHGAYRTDTETSDAWRHVFVFQHFSMNRFLIDLKDYRSRTAAAFPCEATAENGHTLAHDLAALGTLHRTEIFGA
;
A
#
# COMPACT_ATOMS: atom_id res chain seq x y z
N MET A 1 2.51 19.17 -8.27
CA MET A 1 1.75 18.33 -9.22
C MET A 1 1.28 19.16 -10.41
N THR A 2 1.05 18.56 -11.57
CA THR A 2 0.31 19.21 -12.67
C THR A 2 -1.17 19.35 -12.32
N GLU A 3 -1.91 20.18 -13.07
CA GLU A 3 -3.36 20.36 -12.85
C GLU A 3 -4.12 19.03 -12.98
N THR A 4 -3.78 18.22 -13.98
CA THR A 4 -4.37 16.88 -14.18
C THR A 4 -4.07 15.94 -13.00
N GLN A 5 -2.82 15.92 -12.51
CA GLN A 5 -2.44 15.12 -11.35
C GLN A 5 -3.22 15.56 -10.10
N TRP A 6 -3.28 16.87 -9.85
CA TRP A 6 -3.99 17.44 -8.69
C TRP A 6 -5.49 17.13 -8.74
N ASN A 7 -6.14 17.33 -9.88
CA ASN A 7 -7.57 17.05 -10.02
C ASN A 7 -7.89 15.57 -9.79
N SER A 8 -7.04 14.67 -10.31
CA SER A 8 -7.19 13.22 -10.08
C SER A 8 -7.01 12.86 -8.59
N PHE A 9 -5.98 13.41 -7.94
CA PHE A 9 -5.76 13.23 -6.51
C PHE A 9 -6.92 13.77 -5.66
N ALA A 10 -7.38 15.00 -5.94
CA ALA A 10 -8.47 15.63 -5.20
C ALA A 10 -9.79 14.85 -5.35
N CYS A 11 -10.07 14.33 -6.55
CA CYS A 11 -11.20 13.45 -6.82
C CYS A 11 -11.11 12.16 -5.99
N PHE A 12 -9.98 11.44 -6.09
CA PHE A 12 -9.73 10.23 -5.30
C PHE A 12 -9.89 10.48 -3.80
N ARG A 13 -9.30 11.57 -3.29
CA ARG A 13 -9.36 11.95 -1.88
C ARG A 13 -10.80 12.13 -1.40
N SER A 14 -11.59 12.87 -2.17
CA SER A 14 -13.00 13.14 -1.86
C SER A 14 -13.84 11.87 -1.90
N GLU A 15 -13.71 11.07 -2.96
CA GLU A 15 -14.42 9.80 -3.10
C GLU A 15 -14.06 8.83 -1.97
N PHE A 16 -12.78 8.70 -1.64
CA PHE A 16 -12.33 7.80 -0.57
C PHE A 16 -12.86 8.23 0.81
N LYS A 17 -12.86 9.53 1.08
CA LYS A 17 -13.39 10.09 2.33
C LYS A 17 -14.88 9.78 2.48
N THR A 18 -15.65 10.03 1.42
CA THR A 18 -17.09 9.73 1.38
C THR A 18 -17.34 8.23 1.53
N GLN A 19 -16.60 7.39 0.81
CA GLN A 19 -16.80 5.95 0.86
C GLN A 19 -16.50 5.38 2.26
N CYS A 20 -15.45 5.85 2.93
CA CYS A 20 -15.18 5.46 4.32
C CYS A 20 -16.27 5.93 5.29
N ALA A 21 -16.86 7.10 5.08
CA ALA A 21 -17.97 7.58 5.89
C ALA A 21 -19.19 6.66 5.74
N VAL A 22 -19.56 6.31 4.49
CA VAL A 22 -20.66 5.38 4.19
C VAL A 22 -20.44 4.02 4.84
N TRP A 23 -19.23 3.45 4.74
CA TRP A 23 -18.94 2.16 5.36
C TRP A 23 -18.98 2.22 6.89
N ASN A 24 -18.51 3.30 7.52
CA ASN A 24 -18.62 3.44 8.98
C ASN A 24 -20.08 3.60 9.42
N GLU A 25 -20.85 4.47 8.77
CA GLU A 25 -22.27 4.68 9.07
C GLU A 25 -23.04 3.36 9.03
N ARG A 26 -22.75 2.52 8.02
CA ARG A 26 -23.46 1.26 7.82
C ARG A 26 -22.95 0.12 8.70
N PHE A 27 -21.63 0.02 8.93
CA PHE A 27 -21.03 -1.22 9.45
C PHE A 27 -20.25 -1.08 10.75
N GLN A 28 -19.99 0.14 11.26
CA GLN A 28 -19.13 0.30 12.44
C GLN A 28 -19.65 -0.48 13.66
N THR A 29 -20.95 -0.40 13.95
CA THR A 29 -21.59 -1.10 15.08
C THR A 29 -21.44 -2.63 14.99
N ALA A 30 -21.44 -3.18 13.77
CA ALA A 30 -21.26 -4.61 13.55
C ALA A 30 -19.78 -5.03 13.52
N LEU A 31 -18.89 -4.15 13.03
CA LEU A 31 -17.46 -4.43 12.92
C LEU A 31 -16.74 -4.39 14.27
N GLN A 32 -17.03 -3.41 15.13
CA GLN A 32 -16.27 -3.22 16.38
C GLN A 32 -16.28 -4.45 17.29
N PRO A 33 -17.41 -5.15 17.53
CA PRO A 33 -17.41 -6.39 18.31
C PRO A 33 -16.57 -7.50 17.66
N LEU A 34 -16.61 -7.64 16.34
CA LEU A 34 -15.82 -8.64 15.60
C LEU A 34 -14.32 -8.33 15.66
N GLN A 35 -13.95 -7.06 15.55
CA GLN A 35 -12.57 -6.58 15.66
C GLN A 35 -12.02 -6.81 17.07
N ALA A 36 -12.82 -6.53 18.11
CA ALA A 36 -12.47 -6.80 19.49
C ALA A 36 -12.27 -8.31 19.73
N ALA A 37 -13.21 -9.14 19.26
CA ALA A 37 -13.16 -10.58 19.42
C ALA A 37 -11.96 -11.20 18.69
N ALA A 38 -11.63 -10.72 17.49
CA ALA A 38 -10.47 -11.19 16.72
C ALA A 38 -9.14 -10.93 17.44
N ALA A 39 -9.03 -9.81 18.16
CA ALA A 39 -7.82 -9.41 18.88
C ALA A 39 -7.68 -10.05 20.26
N ALA A 40 -8.77 -10.52 20.87
CA ALA A 40 -8.82 -10.94 22.27
C ALA A 40 -7.82 -12.03 22.67
N ALA A 41 -7.45 -12.91 21.73
CA ALA A 41 -6.59 -14.06 22.00
C ALA A 41 -5.09 -13.72 22.04
N ASP A 42 -4.64 -12.70 21.30
CA ASP A 42 -3.21 -12.55 20.96
C ASP A 42 -2.71 -11.10 20.89
N THR A 43 -3.53 -10.17 21.37
CA THR A 43 -3.26 -8.73 21.33
C THR A 43 -3.70 -8.09 22.65
N PRO A 44 -2.81 -7.31 23.32
CA PRO A 44 -3.20 -6.55 24.51
C PRO A 44 -4.39 -5.64 24.23
N SER A 45 -5.25 -5.44 25.23
CA SER A 45 -6.40 -4.54 25.13
C SER A 45 -5.97 -3.17 24.62
N TYR A 46 -6.74 -2.62 23.68
CA TYR A 46 -6.53 -1.32 23.07
C TYR A 46 -7.88 -0.69 22.72
N PRO A 47 -7.99 0.65 22.67
CA PRO A 47 -9.25 1.30 22.34
C PRO A 47 -9.61 1.07 20.87
N LEU A 48 -10.85 0.66 20.61
CA LEU A 48 -11.43 0.58 19.28
C LEU A 48 -12.31 1.82 19.05
N GLU A 49 -11.84 2.72 18.18
CA GLU A 49 -12.42 4.05 17.96
C GLU A 49 -12.96 4.19 16.53
N THR A 50 -12.26 3.65 15.52
CA THR A 50 -12.68 3.75 14.10
C THR A 50 -12.59 2.38 13.41
N ALA A 51 -13.72 1.85 12.93
CA ALA A 51 -13.75 0.52 12.31
C ALA A 51 -13.24 0.50 10.86
N VAL A 52 -13.55 1.56 10.10
CA VAL A 52 -13.07 1.76 8.73
C VAL A 52 -12.32 3.10 8.67
N VAL A 53 -11.01 3.05 8.47
CA VAL A 53 -10.16 4.23 8.68
C VAL A 53 -9.92 4.95 7.37
N TYR A 54 -10.35 6.20 7.28
CA TYR A 54 -9.89 7.13 6.24
C TYR A 54 -8.52 7.71 6.65
N ASN A 55 -7.57 7.79 5.71
CA ASN A 55 -6.25 8.39 5.96
C ASN A 55 -6.32 9.93 5.86
N THR A 56 -6.42 10.60 7.01
CA THR A 56 -6.50 12.08 7.10
C THR A 56 -5.24 12.79 6.63
N ALA A 57 -4.09 12.12 6.50
CA ALA A 57 -2.91 12.71 5.87
C ALA A 57 -3.14 13.07 4.39
N LEU A 58 -4.16 12.50 3.73
CA LEU A 58 -4.55 12.90 2.38
C LEU A 58 -5.15 14.32 2.35
N ASP A 59 -5.75 14.77 3.45
CA ASP A 59 -6.27 16.14 3.57
C ASP A 59 -5.14 17.19 3.65
N GLU A 60 -3.93 16.78 4.03
CA GLU A 60 -2.74 17.64 4.13
C GLU A 60 -2.10 17.93 2.76
N VAL A 61 -2.41 17.14 1.72
CA VAL A 61 -1.81 17.27 0.39
C VAL A 61 -2.45 18.42 -0.39
N THR A 62 -1.61 19.21 -1.04
CA THR A 62 -1.92 20.42 -1.82
C THR A 62 -1.46 20.28 -3.28
N ALA A 63 -1.90 21.18 -4.16
CA ALA A 63 -1.48 21.19 -5.55
C ALA A 63 0.03 21.43 -5.75
N GLN A 64 0.66 22.11 -4.79
CA GLN A 64 2.09 22.44 -4.79
C GLN A 64 2.97 21.25 -4.39
N ASP A 65 2.39 20.23 -3.78
CA ASP A 65 3.14 19.04 -3.39
C ASP A 65 3.57 18.22 -4.62
N ASP A 66 4.64 17.47 -4.43
CA ASP A 66 5.23 16.59 -5.43
C ASP A 66 5.11 15.14 -4.96
N ILE A 67 4.12 14.44 -5.50
CA ILE A 67 3.84 13.03 -5.17
C ILE A 67 4.60 12.14 -6.15
N ARG A 68 5.55 11.37 -5.61
CA ARG A 68 6.46 10.50 -6.38
C ARG A 68 6.20 9.02 -6.17
N LEU A 69 5.47 8.67 -5.11
CA LEU A 69 5.28 7.29 -4.71
C LEU A 69 3.89 7.09 -4.08
N ILE A 70 3.24 5.98 -4.45
CA ILE A 70 2.12 5.41 -3.69
C ILE A 70 2.64 4.19 -2.94
N VAL A 71 2.43 4.13 -1.62
CA VAL A 71 2.72 2.93 -0.81
C VAL A 71 1.42 2.30 -0.34
N ILE A 72 1.26 1.01 -0.59
CA ILE A 72 0.04 0.27 -0.24
C ILE A 72 0.35 -0.77 0.83
N GLY A 73 -0.05 -0.48 2.07
CA GLY A 73 -0.05 -1.42 3.18
C GLY A 73 -1.20 -2.42 3.11
N ASP A 74 -1.39 -3.23 4.16
CA ASP A 74 -2.47 -4.21 4.20
C ASP A 74 -3.78 -3.57 4.62
N ASN A 75 -3.83 -3.16 5.87
CA ASN A 75 -4.99 -2.61 6.52
C ASN A 75 -4.57 -1.77 7.75
N PRO A 76 -5.43 -0.86 8.24
CA PRO A 76 -5.10 -0.02 9.38
C PRO A 76 -4.90 -0.85 10.65
N GLY A 77 -3.79 -0.61 11.36
CA GLY A 77 -3.48 -1.22 12.64
C GLY A 77 -4.04 -0.44 13.83
N LYS A 78 -3.58 -0.82 15.03
CA LYS A 78 -4.07 -0.29 16.32
C LYS A 78 -3.88 1.21 16.47
N ASP A 79 -2.74 1.73 16.00
CA ASP A 79 -2.41 3.15 16.10
C ASP A 79 -3.12 3.96 15.01
N GLU A 80 -3.23 3.38 13.80
CA GLU A 80 -3.82 4.03 12.63
C GLU A 80 -5.31 4.35 12.83
N GLN A 81 -6.05 3.52 13.56
CA GLN A 81 -7.50 3.69 13.77
C GLN A 81 -7.88 4.71 14.85
N ARG A 82 -6.93 5.12 15.70
CA ARG A 82 -7.23 6.06 16.79
C ARG A 82 -7.69 7.39 16.20
N ALA A 83 -8.73 7.99 16.76
CA ALA A 83 -9.33 9.24 16.30
C ALA A 83 -8.31 10.38 16.21
N GLN A 84 -7.38 10.44 17.18
CA GLN A 84 -6.28 11.41 17.21
C GLN A 84 -5.26 11.23 16.09
N ASN A 85 -5.18 10.03 15.48
CA ASN A 85 -4.21 9.70 14.46
C ASN A 85 -4.86 9.68 13.08
N ARG A 86 -5.82 8.76 12.86
CA ARG A 86 -6.47 8.45 11.56
C ARG A 86 -5.53 8.64 10.38
N ARG A 87 -4.34 8.03 10.48
CA ARG A 87 -3.23 8.18 9.55
C ARG A 87 -2.57 6.85 9.36
N TYR A 88 -2.25 6.51 8.11
CA TYR A 88 -1.68 5.20 7.78
C TYR A 88 -0.17 5.15 8.01
N LEU A 89 0.31 3.94 8.34
CA LEU A 89 1.70 3.66 8.66
C LEU A 89 2.25 4.67 9.69
N VAL A 90 1.61 4.75 10.86
CA VAL A 90 2.08 5.58 11.99
C VAL A 90 2.59 4.72 13.15
N GLY A 91 2.24 3.44 13.18
CA GLY A 91 2.85 2.46 14.06
C GLY A 91 4.29 2.09 13.66
N GLN A 92 4.80 1.01 14.23
CA GLN A 92 6.20 0.60 14.08
C GLN A 92 6.65 0.41 12.63
N SER A 93 5.82 -0.24 11.79
CA SER A 93 6.11 -0.42 10.36
C SER A 93 6.32 0.90 9.63
N GLY A 94 5.55 1.93 10.00
CA GLY A 94 5.68 3.27 9.43
C GLY A 94 6.94 4.00 9.86
N LYS A 95 7.36 3.83 11.11
CA LYS A 95 8.65 4.36 11.60
C LYS A 95 9.84 3.72 10.88
N ILE A 96 9.75 2.42 10.60
CA ILE A 96 10.78 1.69 9.83
C ILE A 96 10.83 2.21 8.39
N ALA A 97 9.68 2.36 7.73
CA ALA A 97 9.60 2.89 6.37
C ALA A 97 10.15 4.33 6.28
N ASP A 98 9.68 5.23 7.14
CA ASP A 98 10.16 6.62 7.23
C ASP A 98 11.67 6.67 7.48
N GLY A 99 12.16 5.86 8.42
CA GLY A 99 13.59 5.74 8.70
C GLY A 99 14.41 5.24 7.51
N PHE A 100 13.88 4.33 6.69
CA PHE A 100 14.53 3.87 5.46
C PHE A 100 14.71 5.03 4.49
N PHE A 101 13.64 5.72 4.09
CA PHE A 101 13.74 6.83 3.13
C PHE A 101 14.64 7.97 3.61
N ARG A 102 14.65 8.29 4.92
CA ARG A 102 15.56 9.30 5.47
C ARG A 102 17.04 8.95 5.37
N ARG A 103 17.38 7.66 5.42
CA ARG A 103 18.77 7.18 5.31
C ARG A 103 19.23 7.03 3.87
N GLU A 104 18.30 7.06 2.91
CA GLU A 104 18.56 6.80 1.50
C GLU A 104 18.26 8.05 0.65
N PRO A 105 19.08 9.12 0.76
CA PRO A 105 18.86 10.38 0.05
C PRO A 105 18.92 10.24 -1.48
N GLU A 106 19.54 9.16 -1.98
CA GLU A 106 19.54 8.78 -3.39
C GLU A 106 18.11 8.74 -3.97
N LEU A 107 17.13 8.27 -3.18
CA LEU A 107 15.74 8.14 -3.62
C LEU A 107 15.02 9.48 -3.75
N ARG A 108 15.54 10.54 -3.13
CA ARG A 108 14.93 11.89 -3.12
C ARG A 108 13.43 11.86 -2.77
N ILE A 109 13.07 11.05 -1.78
CA ILE A 109 11.70 10.87 -1.29
C ILE A 109 11.68 11.17 0.22
N ASP A 110 10.95 12.21 0.61
CA ASP A 110 10.46 12.39 1.97
C ASP A 110 9.20 11.54 2.14
N PHE A 111 9.26 10.52 2.99
CA PHE A 111 8.18 9.55 3.17
C PHE A 111 6.84 10.17 3.64
N ARG A 112 6.86 11.37 4.22
CA ARG A 112 5.65 12.04 4.71
C ARG A 112 5.14 13.14 3.79
N LYS A 113 5.95 13.57 2.82
CA LYS A 113 5.57 14.63 1.86
C LYS A 113 5.38 14.12 0.44
N ASN A 114 6.27 13.25 -0.03
CA ASN A 114 6.28 12.78 -1.41
C ASN A 114 5.48 11.48 -1.63
N VAL A 115 4.86 10.94 -0.57
CA VAL A 115 4.25 9.61 -0.59
C VAL A 115 2.78 9.67 -0.22
N VAL A 116 1.94 9.14 -1.10
CA VAL A 116 0.54 8.82 -0.80
C VAL A 116 0.47 7.41 -0.20
N ILE A 117 0.06 7.31 1.06
CA ILE A 117 0.00 6.04 1.79
C ILE A 117 -1.44 5.54 1.82
N LEU A 118 -1.66 4.35 1.26
CA LEU A 118 -2.95 3.66 1.16
C LEU A 118 -2.84 2.25 1.75
N ASN A 119 -3.97 1.55 1.83
CA ASN A 119 -4.05 0.16 2.26
C ASN A 119 -4.88 -0.66 1.27
N LYS A 120 -4.66 -1.98 1.23
CA LYS A 120 -5.48 -2.89 0.42
C LYS A 120 -6.95 -2.90 0.87
N THR A 121 -7.20 -2.66 2.14
CA THR A 121 -8.53 -2.36 2.68
C THR A 121 -8.43 -1.29 3.77
N PRO A 122 -9.39 -0.36 3.89
CA PRO A 122 -9.48 0.57 5.02
C PRO A 122 -10.08 -0.07 6.29
N VAL A 123 -10.48 -1.35 6.26
CA VAL A 123 -11.06 -2.02 7.43
C VAL A 123 -9.97 -2.32 8.46
N HIS A 124 -10.14 -1.77 9.66
CA HIS A 124 -9.18 -1.94 10.75
C HIS A 124 -9.19 -3.37 11.30
N THR A 125 -8.01 -3.90 11.62
CA THR A 125 -7.80 -4.97 12.61
C THR A 125 -6.45 -4.79 13.29
N ALA A 126 -6.22 -5.40 14.45
CA ALA A 126 -4.92 -5.30 15.13
C ALA A 126 -3.77 -5.93 14.32
N LYS A 127 -4.04 -7.02 13.61
CA LYS A 127 -3.12 -7.73 12.70
C LYS A 127 -3.85 -8.11 11.42
N THR A 128 -3.16 -8.17 10.29
CA THR A 128 -3.76 -8.61 9.00
C THR A 128 -4.47 -9.95 9.12
N ALA A 129 -3.90 -10.91 9.86
CA ALA A 129 -4.47 -12.24 10.06
C ALA A 129 -5.88 -12.21 10.68
N HIS A 130 -6.21 -11.19 11.48
CA HIS A 130 -7.53 -11.03 12.11
C HIS A 130 -8.64 -10.72 11.10
N LEU A 131 -8.32 -10.22 9.90
CA LEU A 131 -9.33 -10.04 8.83
C LEU A 131 -9.98 -11.38 8.46
N LYS A 132 -9.23 -12.51 8.54
CA LYS A 132 -9.78 -13.86 8.31
C LYS A 132 -10.80 -14.23 9.39
N TYR A 133 -10.60 -13.79 10.63
CA TYR A 133 -11.58 -13.96 11.71
C TYR A 133 -12.84 -13.15 11.43
N VAL A 134 -12.71 -11.87 11.08
CA VAL A 134 -13.84 -10.98 10.77
C VAL A 134 -14.66 -11.53 9.60
N ARG A 135 -13.99 -12.03 8.55
CA ARG A 135 -14.67 -12.70 7.41
C ARG A 135 -15.41 -13.96 7.83
N LYS A 136 -14.83 -14.78 8.71
CA LYS A 136 -15.41 -16.07 9.12
C LYS A 136 -16.62 -15.92 10.05
N HIS A 137 -16.61 -14.91 10.92
CA HIS A 137 -17.63 -14.73 11.97
C HIS A 137 -18.56 -13.54 11.72
N GLY A 138 -18.28 -12.73 10.70
CA GLY A 138 -19.14 -11.64 10.27
C GLY A 138 -20.36 -12.15 9.50
N SER A 139 -21.36 -11.28 9.37
CA SER A 139 -22.52 -11.54 8.52
C SER A 139 -22.13 -11.57 7.03
N PRO A 140 -23.03 -12.03 6.14
CA PRO A 140 -22.82 -11.93 4.70
C PRO A 140 -22.49 -10.50 4.24
N GLU A 141 -23.10 -9.48 4.85
CA GLU A 141 -22.84 -8.08 4.53
C GLU A 141 -21.43 -7.63 4.96
N ILE A 142 -20.92 -8.12 6.10
CA ILE A 142 -19.53 -7.86 6.51
C ILE A 142 -18.54 -8.56 5.58
N THR A 143 -18.84 -9.79 5.16
CA THR A 143 -18.03 -10.49 4.16
C THR A 143 -18.02 -9.72 2.84
N GLN A 144 -19.18 -9.22 2.42
CA GLN A 144 -19.30 -8.40 1.22
C GLN A 144 -18.53 -7.07 1.35
N LEU A 145 -18.57 -6.41 2.51
CA LEU A 145 -17.78 -5.20 2.77
C LEU A 145 -16.27 -5.47 2.63
N LEU A 146 -15.77 -6.59 3.18
CA LEU A 146 -14.36 -6.94 3.07
C LEU A 146 -13.93 -7.16 1.61
N LEU A 147 -14.81 -7.73 0.79
CA LEU A 147 -14.57 -7.87 -0.65
C LEU A 147 -14.66 -6.50 -1.35
N GLU A 148 -15.77 -5.80 -1.22
CA GLU A 148 -16.05 -4.52 -1.87
C GLU A 148 -14.96 -3.49 -1.58
N SER A 149 -14.54 -3.38 -0.32
CA SER A 149 -13.51 -2.43 0.07
C SER A 149 -12.15 -2.70 -0.58
N GLN A 150 -11.79 -3.97 -0.79
CA GLN A 150 -10.58 -4.34 -1.53
C GLN A 150 -10.69 -3.97 -3.01
N LEU A 151 -11.81 -4.31 -3.64
CA LEU A 151 -12.02 -4.02 -5.06
C LEU A 151 -12.03 -2.50 -5.31
N TRP A 152 -12.71 -1.75 -4.43
CA TRP A 152 -12.76 -0.29 -4.50
C TRP A 152 -11.37 0.33 -4.34
N MET A 153 -10.59 -0.11 -3.34
CA MET A 153 -9.23 0.39 -3.13
C MET A 153 -8.32 0.07 -4.32
N ALA A 154 -8.39 -1.15 -4.86
CA ALA A 154 -7.56 -1.57 -5.99
C ALA A 154 -7.84 -0.71 -7.24
N ARG A 155 -9.10 -0.58 -7.65
CA ARG A 155 -9.49 0.25 -8.80
C ARG A 155 -9.12 1.71 -8.63
N SER A 156 -9.49 2.28 -7.48
CA SER A 156 -9.30 3.72 -7.23
C SER A 156 -7.82 4.07 -7.16
N THR A 157 -7.01 3.18 -6.56
CA THR A 157 -5.56 3.35 -6.51
C THR A 157 -4.92 3.21 -7.90
N ALA A 158 -5.35 2.23 -8.70
CA ALA A 158 -4.86 2.06 -10.06
C ALA A 158 -5.17 3.29 -10.94
N ARG A 159 -6.41 3.78 -10.89
CA ARG A 159 -6.83 4.99 -11.61
C ARG A 159 -6.00 6.21 -11.22
N LEU A 160 -5.79 6.42 -9.91
CA LEU A 160 -4.94 7.50 -9.42
C LEU A 160 -3.51 7.36 -9.96
N HIS A 161 -2.89 6.19 -9.76
CA HIS A 161 -1.52 5.94 -10.18
C HIS A 161 -1.30 6.11 -11.69
N GLN A 162 -2.20 5.57 -12.51
CA GLN A 162 -2.14 5.73 -13.97
C GLN A 162 -2.17 7.21 -14.37
N THR A 163 -3.02 8.00 -13.73
CA THR A 163 -3.09 9.45 -13.99
C THR A 163 -1.82 10.16 -13.52
N LEU A 164 -1.28 9.78 -12.35
CA LEU A 164 -0.03 10.36 -11.84
C LEU A 164 1.14 10.08 -12.78
N CYS A 165 1.20 8.90 -13.40
CA CYS A 165 2.21 8.53 -14.39
C CYS A 165 2.01 9.26 -15.72
N SER A 166 0.81 9.22 -16.30
CA SER A 166 0.56 9.75 -17.65
C SER A 166 0.61 11.27 -17.73
N ALA A 167 0.33 11.95 -16.62
CA ALA A 167 0.39 13.42 -16.53
C ALA A 167 1.69 13.94 -15.90
N ALA A 168 2.70 13.09 -15.72
CA ALA A 168 4.02 13.49 -15.24
C ALA A 168 4.83 14.18 -16.36
N ALA A 169 5.78 15.04 -15.96
CA ALA A 169 6.71 15.64 -16.90
C ALA A 169 7.67 14.58 -17.47
N PRO A 170 8.27 14.78 -18.66
CA PRO A 170 9.25 13.85 -19.22
C PRO A 170 10.38 13.54 -18.23
N GLY A 171 10.61 12.25 -17.96
CA GLY A 171 11.63 11.79 -17.00
C GLY A 171 11.14 11.71 -15.55
N GLU A 172 9.91 12.14 -15.26
CA GLU A 172 9.25 11.94 -13.96
C GLU A 172 8.19 10.85 -14.08
N THR A 173 8.04 10.05 -13.04
CA THR A 173 6.97 9.04 -12.94
C THR A 173 6.65 8.80 -11.49
N CYS A 174 5.39 8.44 -11.21
CA CYS A 174 5.01 7.97 -9.88
C CYS A 174 5.27 6.46 -9.83
N ALA A 175 5.95 5.99 -8.79
CA ALA A 175 6.01 4.56 -8.51
C ALA A 175 4.82 4.12 -7.65
N LEU A 176 4.48 2.84 -7.69
CA LEU A 176 3.56 2.21 -6.76
C LEU A 176 4.24 1.02 -6.09
N TRP A 177 4.34 1.06 -4.77
CA TRP A 177 4.88 -0.02 -3.96
C TRP A 177 3.74 -0.78 -3.28
N LEU A 178 3.46 -1.97 -3.78
CA LEU A 178 2.53 -2.91 -3.17
C LEU A 178 3.28 -3.72 -2.11
N VAL A 179 3.11 -3.33 -0.85
CA VAL A 179 3.88 -3.88 0.26
C VAL A 179 3.08 -4.98 0.92
N GLY A 180 3.67 -6.17 1.04
CA GLY A 180 3.06 -7.29 1.75
C GLY A 180 2.54 -8.42 0.90
N TYR A 181 3.43 -9.06 0.15
CA TYR A 181 2.99 -10.02 -0.88
C TYR A 181 2.54 -11.38 -0.36
N ALA A 182 2.82 -11.74 0.90
CA ALA A 182 2.46 -13.06 1.43
C ALA A 182 0.95 -13.33 1.37
N GLU A 183 0.13 -12.29 1.60
CA GLU A 183 -1.34 -12.37 1.53
C GLU A 183 -1.90 -12.13 0.12
N LEU A 184 -1.03 -11.97 -0.90
CA LEU A 184 -1.40 -11.89 -2.33
C LEU A 184 -1.24 -13.23 -3.07
N LYS A 185 -0.86 -14.32 -2.39
CA LYS A 185 -0.68 -15.64 -3.01
C LYS A 185 -1.41 -16.76 -2.27
N GLY A 186 -1.54 -17.91 -2.92
CA GLY A 186 -2.20 -19.08 -2.36
C GLY A 186 -3.64 -18.78 -1.94
N ASN A 187 -3.95 -18.96 -0.66
CA ASN A 187 -5.26 -18.66 -0.04
C ASN A 187 -5.24 -17.34 0.76
N GLY A 188 -4.40 -16.39 0.35
CA GLY A 188 -4.26 -15.08 0.98
C GLY A 188 -5.57 -14.28 0.99
N ILE A 189 -5.75 -13.41 1.98
CA ILE A 189 -6.99 -12.63 2.08
C ILE A 189 -7.10 -11.53 1.02
N PHE A 190 -5.98 -11.12 0.43
CA PHE A 190 -5.89 -10.03 -0.55
C PHE A 190 -5.81 -10.49 -2.01
N LEU A 191 -6.20 -11.73 -2.31
CA LEU A 191 -6.36 -12.18 -3.71
C LEU A 191 -7.34 -11.31 -4.49
N PRO A 192 -8.52 -10.90 -3.94
CA PRO A 192 -9.43 -10.01 -4.68
C PRO A 192 -8.78 -8.66 -4.99
N TYR A 193 -8.05 -8.08 -4.03
CA TYR A 193 -7.29 -6.86 -4.26
C TYR A 193 -6.25 -7.03 -5.38
N ARG A 194 -5.47 -8.12 -5.34
CA ARG A 194 -4.45 -8.44 -6.35
C ARG A 194 -5.08 -8.49 -7.74
N ASP A 195 -6.12 -9.32 -7.89
CA ASP A 195 -6.72 -9.59 -9.19
C ASP A 195 -7.35 -8.33 -9.78
N GLU A 196 -8.06 -7.57 -8.94
CA GLU A 196 -8.65 -6.30 -9.34
C GLU A 196 -7.60 -5.25 -9.70
N LEU A 197 -6.51 -5.16 -8.92
CA LEU A 197 -5.43 -4.22 -9.21
C LEU A 197 -4.81 -4.54 -10.57
N HIS A 198 -4.47 -5.82 -10.81
CA HIS A 198 -3.90 -6.25 -12.08
C HIS A 198 -4.85 -6.01 -13.25
N GLY A 199 -6.12 -6.37 -13.09
CA GLY A 199 -7.16 -6.12 -14.09
C GLY A 199 -7.28 -4.63 -14.42
N ALA A 200 -7.19 -3.74 -13.43
CA ALA A 200 -7.29 -2.30 -13.65
C ALA A 200 -6.13 -1.70 -14.48
N TYR A 201 -4.98 -2.37 -14.59
CA TYR A 201 -3.89 -1.95 -15.49
C TYR A 201 -3.94 -2.59 -16.88
N ARG A 202 -4.89 -3.49 -17.13
CA ARG A 202 -5.02 -4.19 -18.40
C ARG A 202 -6.24 -3.67 -19.16
N THR A 203 -6.06 -3.48 -20.46
CA THR A 203 -7.17 -3.44 -21.42
C THR A 203 -7.23 -4.78 -22.16
N ASP A 204 -8.23 -4.97 -23.01
CA ASP A 204 -8.37 -6.20 -23.80
C ASP A 204 -7.18 -6.44 -24.75
N THR A 205 -6.42 -5.40 -25.08
CA THR A 205 -5.34 -5.46 -26.08
C THR A 205 -3.96 -5.14 -25.51
N GLU A 206 -3.85 -4.37 -24.41
CA GLU A 206 -2.57 -3.85 -23.94
C GLU A 206 -2.51 -3.71 -22.40
N THR A 207 -1.29 -3.69 -21.85
CA THR A 207 -1.06 -3.33 -20.44
C THR A 207 -0.61 -1.88 -20.37
N SER A 208 -1.21 -1.10 -19.48
CA SER A 208 -0.85 0.30 -19.26
C SER A 208 0.64 0.44 -18.95
N ASP A 209 1.30 1.44 -19.54
CA ASP A 209 2.72 1.75 -19.25
C ASP A 209 2.98 1.99 -17.76
N ALA A 210 2.00 2.52 -17.03
CA ALA A 210 2.08 2.70 -15.58
C ALA A 210 2.33 1.39 -14.82
N TRP A 211 1.95 0.23 -15.39
CA TRP A 211 2.23 -1.08 -14.79
C TRP A 211 3.72 -1.34 -14.61
N ARG A 212 4.57 -0.81 -15.50
CA ARG A 212 6.02 -0.92 -15.40
C ARG A 212 6.57 -0.27 -14.13
N HIS A 213 5.84 0.67 -13.55
CA HIS A 213 6.17 1.38 -12.31
C HIS A 213 5.46 0.82 -11.07
N VAL A 214 4.78 -0.32 -11.21
CA VAL A 214 4.28 -1.11 -10.07
C VAL A 214 5.38 -2.06 -9.62
N PHE A 215 5.69 -2.01 -8.32
CA PHE A 215 6.71 -2.82 -7.66
C PHE A 215 6.09 -3.51 -6.44
N VAL A 216 6.51 -4.74 -6.16
CA VAL A 216 5.99 -5.54 -5.05
C VAL A 216 7.10 -5.79 -4.04
N PHE A 217 6.80 -5.60 -2.75
CA PHE A 217 7.81 -5.77 -1.70
C PHE A 217 7.28 -6.51 -0.47
N GLN A 218 8.19 -6.97 0.39
CA GLN A 218 7.86 -7.50 1.71
C GLN A 218 7.35 -6.43 2.69
N HIS A 219 6.62 -6.89 3.72
CA HIS A 219 6.43 -6.27 5.04
C HIS A 219 7.52 -5.28 5.50
N PHE A 220 7.22 -4.00 5.78
CA PHE A 220 8.11 -3.20 6.65
C PHE A 220 8.19 -3.74 8.09
N SER A 221 7.14 -4.44 8.54
CA SER A 221 7.12 -5.07 9.86
C SER A 221 8.25 -6.10 10.00
N MET A 222 8.80 -6.20 11.21
CA MET A 222 9.92 -7.10 11.54
C MET A 222 11.12 -6.99 10.58
N ASN A 223 11.33 -5.81 9.98
CA ASN A 223 12.38 -5.53 9.00
C ASN A 223 12.38 -6.45 7.76
N ARG A 224 11.26 -7.12 7.42
CA ARG A 224 11.23 -8.09 6.32
C ARG A 224 11.63 -7.46 4.97
N PHE A 225 11.21 -6.22 4.72
CA PHE A 225 11.64 -5.41 3.57
C PHE A 225 13.16 -5.26 3.50
N LEU A 226 13.80 -4.84 4.59
CA LEU A 226 15.25 -4.59 4.62
C LEU A 226 16.06 -5.87 4.52
N ILE A 227 15.58 -6.95 5.15
CA ILE A 227 16.21 -8.27 5.07
C ILE A 227 16.18 -8.76 3.62
N ASP A 228 15.00 -8.71 2.97
CA ASP A 228 14.82 -9.16 1.59
C ASP A 228 15.67 -8.34 0.60
N LEU A 229 15.71 -7.01 0.77
CA LEU A 229 16.59 -6.15 -0.02
C LEU A 229 18.07 -6.48 0.17
N LYS A 230 18.52 -6.68 1.42
CA LYS A 230 19.91 -7.05 1.70
C LYS A 230 20.27 -8.41 1.11
N ASP A 231 19.38 -9.38 1.20
CA ASP A 231 19.56 -10.72 0.66
C ASP A 231 19.61 -10.70 -0.88
N TYR A 232 18.77 -9.87 -1.52
CA TYR A 232 18.84 -9.63 -2.96
C TYR A 232 20.20 -9.05 -3.37
N ARG A 233 20.62 -7.94 -2.77
CA ARG A 233 21.89 -7.27 -3.11
C ARG A 233 23.10 -8.17 -2.88
N SER A 234 23.09 -8.97 -1.82
CA SER A 234 24.15 -9.94 -1.52
C SER A 234 24.24 -11.04 -2.58
N ARG A 235 23.09 -11.56 -3.06
CA ARG A 235 23.05 -12.55 -4.14
C ARG A 235 23.51 -11.98 -5.48
N THR A 236 23.08 -10.76 -5.82
CA THR A 236 23.48 -10.09 -7.07
C THR A 236 24.99 -9.82 -7.08
N ALA A 237 25.55 -9.32 -5.97
CA ALA A 237 26.99 -9.10 -5.84
C ALA A 237 27.81 -10.41 -5.97
N ALA A 238 27.29 -11.53 -5.45
CA ALA A 238 27.93 -12.83 -5.58
C ALA A 238 27.86 -13.41 -7.00
N ALA A 239 26.79 -13.12 -7.76
CA ALA A 239 26.60 -13.59 -9.13
C ALA A 239 27.47 -12.82 -10.16
N PHE A 240 27.76 -11.54 -9.90
CA PHE A 240 28.52 -10.66 -10.79
C PHE A 240 29.72 -9.99 -10.10
N PRO A 241 30.73 -10.75 -9.64
CA PRO A 241 31.83 -10.23 -8.83
C PRO A 241 32.78 -9.26 -9.57
N CYS A 242 32.76 -9.25 -10.91
CA CYS A 242 33.69 -8.45 -11.74
C CYS A 242 33.12 -7.11 -12.21
N GLU A 243 31.81 -6.86 -12.05
CA GLU A 243 31.14 -5.63 -12.50
C GLU A 243 31.02 -4.56 -11.41
N ALA A 244 31.39 -4.89 -10.17
CA ALA A 244 31.39 -3.98 -9.03
C ALA A 244 32.58 -3.00 -9.06
N THR A 245 32.67 -2.17 -10.10
CA THR A 245 33.48 -0.94 -10.07
C THR A 245 32.58 0.24 -9.72
N ALA A 246 33.14 1.28 -9.11
CA ALA A 246 32.40 2.45 -8.63
C ALA A 246 31.59 3.20 -9.71
N GLU A 247 31.79 2.89 -10.99
CA GLU A 247 31.05 3.44 -12.14
C GLU A 247 29.85 2.57 -12.59
N ASN A 248 29.81 1.29 -12.19
CA ASN A 248 28.74 0.32 -12.52
C ASN A 248 27.97 -0.17 -11.27
N GLY A 249 28.22 0.42 -10.09
CA GLY A 249 27.55 0.04 -8.85
C GLY A 249 26.04 0.24 -8.99
N HIS A 250 25.27 -0.85 -8.95
CA HIS A 250 23.81 -0.80 -8.98
C HIS A 250 23.33 0.20 -7.90
N THR A 251 22.73 1.29 -8.36
CA THR A 251 22.14 2.29 -7.48
C THR A 251 21.05 1.64 -6.66
N LEU A 252 20.77 2.16 -5.45
CA LEU A 252 19.68 1.61 -4.64
C LEU A 252 18.35 1.65 -5.41
N ALA A 253 18.11 2.70 -6.19
CA ALA A 253 16.94 2.83 -7.04
C ALA A 253 16.84 1.67 -8.06
N HIS A 254 17.96 1.28 -8.69
CA HIS A 254 18.01 0.15 -9.60
C HIS A 254 17.70 -1.17 -8.88
N ASP A 255 18.34 -1.42 -7.73
CA ASP A 255 18.14 -2.65 -6.95
C ASP A 255 16.68 -2.79 -6.48
N LEU A 256 16.07 -1.70 -6.03
CA LEU A 256 14.65 -1.68 -5.66
C LEU A 256 13.73 -1.96 -6.85
N ALA A 257 14.00 -1.35 -8.01
CA ALA A 257 13.20 -1.59 -9.20
C ALA A 257 13.30 -3.05 -9.67
N ALA A 258 14.51 -3.63 -9.65
CA ALA A 258 14.75 -5.02 -10.03
C ALA A 258 14.10 -6.01 -9.04
N LEU A 259 14.31 -5.84 -7.73
CA LEU A 259 13.68 -6.68 -6.70
C LEU A 259 12.16 -6.56 -6.74
N GLY A 260 11.65 -5.34 -6.85
CA GLY A 260 10.22 -5.07 -6.92
C GLY A 260 9.55 -5.69 -8.15
N THR A 261 10.25 -5.69 -9.28
CA THR A 261 9.80 -6.33 -10.53
C THR A 261 9.82 -7.86 -10.40
N LEU A 262 10.88 -8.43 -9.82
CA LEU A 262 10.98 -9.87 -9.55
C LEU A 262 9.76 -10.36 -8.77
N HIS A 263 9.43 -9.68 -7.68
CA HIS A 263 8.26 -10.04 -6.86
C HIS A 263 6.94 -9.76 -7.57
N ARG A 264 6.84 -8.71 -8.40
CA ARG A 264 5.66 -8.48 -9.24
C ARG A 264 5.43 -9.68 -10.16
N THR A 265 6.47 -10.16 -10.83
CA THR A 265 6.37 -11.31 -11.72
C THR A 265 6.02 -12.59 -10.97
N GLU A 266 6.54 -12.82 -9.76
CA GLU A 266 6.12 -13.95 -8.90
C GLU A 266 4.61 -13.90 -8.59
N ILE A 267 4.09 -12.72 -8.26
CA ILE A 267 2.72 -12.57 -7.76
C ILE A 267 1.68 -12.50 -8.88
N PHE A 268 2.02 -11.88 -10.01
CA PHE A 268 1.09 -11.59 -11.10
C PHE A 268 1.32 -12.44 -12.36
N GLY A 269 2.44 -13.16 -12.45
CA GLY A 269 2.75 -14.03 -13.60
C GLY A 269 3.14 -13.28 -14.88
N ALA A 270 3.56 -12.02 -14.77
CA ALA A 270 3.96 -11.15 -15.89
C ALA A 270 5.13 -10.22 -15.52
#